data_AF-G3EL95-F1
#
_entry.id   AF-G3EL95-F1
#
_cell.length_a   1.000
_cell.length_b   1.000
_cell.length_c   1.000
_cell.angle_alpha   90.00
_cell.angle_beta   90.00
_cell.angle_gamma   90.00
#
_symmetry.space_group_name_H-M   'P 1'
#
loop_
_entity.id
_entity.type
_entity.pdbx_description
1 polymer ?
#
loop_
_entity_poly.entity_id
_entity_poly.type
_entity_poly.pdbx_seq_one_letter_code
_entity_poly.pdbx_strand_id
1 'polypeptide(L)'
;KDLAIEREVNELRRQYEDEKSKGRSNEREKAELLRKIQLLEEENAKVVVQEKVREIVRPDPKAENEVANLRLELVEQERRCRGGDEQLKSCQTELAALKNRGPLVEVKEVIKEVIKYKNDPETEKELQRLREEIIDRTGAIERADLEIYQLKQEIQALKDTKPQVHMKEVVQEILQFREDPKTREEVESLRIHLAEEQMKHVDLERERLLQEEKIRQKEEELSQVKEKVVQQEVVKYEQDPALKAEVNSFSQSIESELKQIDCLREELRKLQRRRSELERQLEELEKERQARREAELEVQRLKIRLNELEEQERETTERVTVKQKVILQQDPQQEKEHSLLKLELEEEKHRRQVLQTELEALRKKLLSLEKMEVKEKVVFSESIQVDKGDTEYEIQKLKSNLEEESRRKRELDADINRLETRLSEVEFNNSKSSKELDLLREENHRLHLEKQNLLMETRRLQSEIELTATEARDLRNMTHVDSGINLDSRFQALERELDDLKQLSREKDTEIEQLQNRLKTVAIKREQRENHLRRSIVVIDPDTGKEMSPEEAHRLGLIEWSLFVKLKS
;
A
#
# COMPACT_ATOMS: atom_id res chain seq x y z
N LYS A 1 -41.04 150.29 -73.91
CA LYS A 1 -41.52 149.87 -72.57
C LYS A 1 -42.12 148.49 -72.80
N ASP A 2 -41.34 147.47 -72.51
CA ASP A 2 -41.25 146.33 -73.43
C ASP A 2 -42.16 145.17 -73.00
N LEU A 3 -43.10 144.83 -73.88
CA LEU A 3 -44.07 143.74 -73.74
C LEU A 3 -43.44 142.36 -73.46
N ALA A 4 -42.15 142.19 -73.76
CA ALA A 4 -41.40 140.97 -73.45
C ALA A 4 -41.23 140.79 -71.93
N ILE A 5 -40.92 141.87 -71.21
CA ILE A 5 -40.71 141.83 -69.75
C ILE A 5 -42.03 141.54 -69.04
N GLU A 6 -43.15 142.09 -69.51
CA GLU A 6 -44.48 141.78 -68.93
C GLU A 6 -44.88 140.31 -69.11
N ARG A 7 -44.52 139.69 -70.22
CA ARG A 7 -44.77 138.25 -70.44
C ARG A 7 -43.90 137.39 -69.53
N GLU A 8 -42.62 137.70 -69.41
CA GLU A 8 -41.71 137.00 -68.49
C GLU A 8 -42.14 137.17 -67.02
N VAL A 9 -42.57 138.38 -66.61
CA VAL A 9 -43.09 138.60 -65.26
C VAL A 9 -44.38 137.83 -65.01
N ASN A 10 -45.28 137.73 -66.00
CA ASN A 10 -46.50 136.95 -65.87
C ASN A 10 -46.23 135.44 -65.88
N GLU A 11 -45.27 134.94 -66.65
CA GLU A 11 -44.82 133.55 -66.62
C GLU A 11 -44.15 133.20 -65.29
N LEU A 12 -43.28 134.08 -64.76
CA LEU A 12 -42.67 133.91 -63.44
C LEU A 12 -43.71 133.97 -62.31
N ARG A 13 -44.74 134.81 -62.43
CA ARG A 13 -45.88 134.83 -61.48
C ARG A 13 -46.66 133.53 -61.53
N ARG A 14 -46.95 133.02 -62.73
CA ARG A 14 -47.64 131.73 -62.90
C ARG A 14 -46.81 130.58 -62.35
N GLN A 15 -45.51 130.54 -62.63
CA GLN A 15 -44.59 129.54 -62.06
C GLN A 15 -44.51 129.66 -60.53
N TYR A 16 -44.49 130.88 -59.98
CA TYR A 16 -44.52 131.10 -58.53
C TYR A 16 -45.83 130.63 -57.90
N GLU A 17 -46.98 130.89 -58.55
CA GLU A 17 -48.29 130.40 -58.10
C GLU A 17 -48.39 128.87 -58.20
N ASP A 18 -47.89 128.29 -59.28
CA ASP A 18 -47.82 126.84 -59.48
C ASP A 18 -46.91 126.18 -58.44
N GLU A 19 -45.71 126.72 -58.18
CA GLU A 19 -44.81 126.24 -57.12
C GLU A 19 -45.40 126.44 -55.72
N LYS A 20 -46.14 127.52 -55.48
CA LYS A 20 -46.88 127.73 -54.24
C LYS A 20 -48.03 126.74 -54.08
N SER A 21 -48.69 126.35 -55.17
CA SER A 21 -49.73 125.33 -55.17
C SER A 21 -49.16 123.93 -54.90
N LYS A 22 -48.00 123.60 -55.49
CA LYS A 22 -47.22 122.38 -55.20
C LYS A 22 -46.70 122.37 -53.77
N GLY A 23 -46.25 123.51 -53.25
CA GLY A 23 -45.86 123.66 -51.85
C GLY A 23 -47.01 123.30 -50.91
N ARG A 24 -48.22 123.79 -51.20
CA ARG A 24 -49.43 123.46 -50.43
C ARG A 24 -49.84 121.99 -50.58
N SER A 25 -49.70 121.36 -51.75
CA SER A 25 -49.97 119.93 -51.90
C SER A 25 -48.97 119.10 -51.13
N ASN A 26 -47.68 119.43 -51.21
CA ASN A 26 -46.62 118.75 -50.48
C ASN A 26 -46.76 118.94 -48.96
N GLU A 27 -47.20 120.10 -48.49
CA GLU A 27 -47.52 120.33 -47.08
C GLU A 27 -48.70 119.47 -46.60
N ARG A 28 -49.72 119.28 -47.44
CA ARG A 28 -50.85 118.37 -47.14
C ARG A 28 -50.39 116.93 -47.10
N GLU A 29 -49.62 116.48 -48.09
CA GLU A 29 -49.04 115.14 -48.12
C GLU A 29 -48.13 114.89 -46.92
N LYS A 30 -47.29 115.88 -46.56
CA LYS A 30 -46.45 115.82 -45.36
C LYS A 30 -47.30 115.72 -44.09
N ALA A 31 -48.40 116.48 -43.99
CA ALA A 31 -49.30 116.40 -42.85
C ALA A 31 -50.05 115.06 -42.77
N GLU A 32 -50.43 114.48 -43.91
CA GLU A 32 -51.05 113.15 -43.99
C GLU A 32 -50.05 112.04 -43.62
N LEU A 33 -48.81 112.13 -44.11
CA LEU A 33 -47.73 111.22 -43.73
C LEU A 33 -47.40 111.33 -42.25
N LEU A 34 -47.34 112.53 -41.69
CA LEU A 34 -47.12 112.74 -40.25
C LEU A 34 -48.27 112.16 -39.41
N ARG A 35 -49.53 112.32 -39.83
CA ARG A 35 -50.66 111.64 -39.16
C ARG A 35 -50.56 110.12 -39.28
N LYS A 36 -50.14 109.60 -40.43
CA LYS A 36 -49.97 108.15 -40.63
C LYS A 36 -48.81 107.59 -39.80
N ILE A 37 -47.72 108.35 -39.67
CA ILE A 37 -46.61 108.03 -38.76
C ILE A 37 -47.10 108.05 -37.32
N GLN A 38 -47.86 109.07 -36.89
CA GLN A 38 -48.43 109.11 -35.54
C GLN A 38 -49.37 107.92 -35.26
N LEU A 39 -50.25 107.56 -36.21
CA LEU A 39 -51.11 106.39 -36.06
C LEU A 39 -50.31 105.09 -35.98
N LEU A 40 -49.25 104.94 -36.78
CA LEU A 40 -48.35 103.79 -36.72
C LEU A 40 -47.50 103.78 -35.44
N GLU A 41 -47.11 104.95 -34.93
CA GLU A 41 -46.43 105.09 -33.64
C GLU A 41 -47.38 104.76 -32.49
N GLU A 42 -48.65 105.15 -32.55
CA GLU A 42 -49.69 104.77 -31.58
C GLU A 42 -50.02 103.27 -31.65
N GLU A 43 -50.05 102.68 -32.84
CA GLU A 43 -50.20 101.23 -33.02
C GLU A 43 -48.96 100.46 -32.53
N ASN A 44 -47.75 100.95 -32.78
CA ASN A 44 -46.51 100.34 -32.31
C ASN A 44 -46.23 100.60 -30.82
N ALA A 45 -46.73 101.71 -30.25
CA ALA A 45 -46.64 102.04 -28.83
C ALA A 45 -47.65 101.26 -27.97
N LYS A 46 -48.56 100.50 -28.59
CA LYS A 46 -49.20 99.37 -27.90
C LYS A 46 -48.13 98.33 -27.63
N VAL A 47 -47.51 98.47 -26.46
CA VAL A 47 -46.63 97.47 -25.87
C VAL A 47 -47.42 96.18 -25.77
N VAL A 48 -47.22 95.28 -26.73
CA VAL A 48 -47.55 93.87 -26.55
C VAL A 48 -46.59 93.41 -25.46
N VAL A 49 -47.08 93.36 -24.22
CA VAL A 49 -46.39 92.68 -23.14
C VAL A 49 -46.33 91.22 -23.54
N GLN A 50 -45.24 90.83 -24.21
CA GLN A 50 -44.86 89.43 -24.30
C GLN A 50 -44.37 89.03 -22.91
N GLU A 51 -45.33 88.74 -22.04
CA GLU A 51 -45.06 88.01 -20.81
C GLU A 51 -44.52 86.64 -21.25
N LYS A 52 -43.20 86.51 -21.34
CA LYS A 52 -42.55 85.20 -21.46
C LYS A 52 -42.70 84.50 -20.12
N VAL A 53 -43.92 84.01 -19.86
CA VAL A 53 -44.15 82.98 -18.86
C VAL A 53 -43.35 81.78 -19.36
N ARG A 54 -42.17 81.55 -18.77
CA ARG A 54 -41.57 80.20 -18.82
C ARG A 54 -42.48 79.35 -17.96
N GLU A 55 -43.54 78.82 -18.56
CA GLU A 55 -44.30 77.75 -17.97
C GLU A 55 -43.34 76.56 -17.90
N ILE A 56 -42.70 76.39 -16.73
CA ILE A 56 -42.06 75.12 -16.40
C ILE A 56 -43.22 74.17 -16.16
N VAL A 57 -43.78 73.63 -17.25
CA VAL A 57 -44.68 72.48 -17.19
C VAL A 57 -43.82 71.37 -16.61
N ARG A 58 -43.86 71.20 -15.28
CA ARG A 58 -43.37 70.00 -14.63
C ARG A 58 -44.43 68.95 -14.95
N PRO A 59 -44.15 67.95 -15.79
CA PRO A 59 -45.10 66.86 -15.96
C PRO A 59 -45.36 66.27 -14.58
N ASP A 60 -46.62 65.93 -14.29
CA ASP A 60 -46.98 65.38 -12.99
C ASP A 60 -46.08 64.17 -12.70
N PRO A 61 -45.37 64.12 -11.56
CA PRO A 61 -44.43 63.04 -11.28
C PRO A 61 -45.11 61.66 -11.28
N LYS A 62 -46.43 61.63 -11.05
CA LYS A 62 -47.25 60.42 -11.21
C LYS A 62 -47.41 60.00 -12.67
N ALA A 63 -47.67 60.94 -13.57
CA ALA A 63 -47.76 60.67 -15.00
C ALA A 63 -46.40 60.26 -15.58
N GLU A 64 -45.29 60.86 -15.12
CA GLU A 64 -43.94 60.43 -15.52
C GLU A 64 -43.64 59.01 -15.04
N ASN A 65 -44.02 58.66 -13.81
CA ASN A 65 -43.86 57.31 -13.28
C ASN A 65 -44.74 56.29 -14.02
N GLU A 66 -45.99 56.64 -14.36
CA GLU A 66 -46.85 55.79 -15.18
C GLU A 66 -46.28 55.58 -16.59
N VAL A 67 -45.75 56.64 -17.22
CA VAL A 67 -45.07 56.53 -18.52
C VAL A 67 -43.79 55.69 -18.42
N ALA A 68 -43.04 55.80 -17.32
CA ALA A 68 -41.87 54.96 -17.07
C ALA A 68 -42.26 53.49 -16.87
N ASN A 69 -43.32 53.21 -16.11
CA ASN A 69 -43.85 51.86 -15.90
C ASN A 69 -44.37 51.26 -17.22
N LEU A 70 -45.13 52.01 -18.01
CA LEU A 70 -45.60 51.57 -19.33
C LEU A 70 -44.44 51.30 -20.30
N ARG A 71 -43.36 52.08 -20.24
CA ARG A 71 -42.13 51.81 -21.01
C ARG A 71 -41.45 50.52 -20.57
N LEU A 72 -41.39 50.25 -19.25
CA LEU A 72 -40.85 49.00 -18.73
C LEU A 72 -41.72 47.81 -19.15
N GLU A 73 -43.04 47.92 -19.03
CA GLU A 73 -43.99 46.91 -19.50
C GLU A 73 -43.86 46.65 -21.00
N LEU A 74 -43.70 47.69 -21.82
CA LEU A 74 -43.48 47.55 -23.26
C LEU A 74 -42.19 46.75 -23.54
N VAL A 75 -41.08 47.09 -22.87
CA VAL A 75 -39.80 46.36 -23.02
C VAL A 75 -39.92 44.92 -22.53
N GLU A 76 -40.67 44.67 -21.47
CA GLU A 76 -40.93 43.30 -21.00
C GLU A 76 -41.78 42.51 -22.00
N GLN A 77 -42.82 43.12 -22.59
CA GLN A 77 -43.63 42.49 -23.62
C GLN A 77 -42.80 42.20 -24.88
N GLU A 78 -41.97 43.13 -25.33
CA GLU A 78 -41.03 42.90 -26.43
C GLU A 78 -40.06 41.74 -26.15
N ARG A 79 -39.57 41.63 -24.91
CA ARG A 79 -38.74 40.50 -24.48
C ARG A 79 -39.51 39.18 -24.52
N ARG A 80 -40.76 39.16 -24.05
CA ARG A 80 -41.62 37.96 -24.09
C ARG A 80 -41.97 37.57 -25.53
N CYS A 81 -42.31 38.52 -26.39
CA CYS A 81 -42.55 38.28 -27.81
C CYS A 81 -41.30 37.71 -28.50
N ARG A 82 -40.12 38.30 -28.27
CA ARG A 82 -38.86 37.77 -28.81
C ARG A 82 -38.55 36.36 -28.31
N GLY A 83 -38.75 36.08 -27.02
CA GLY A 83 -38.59 34.73 -26.47
C GLY A 83 -39.56 33.72 -27.08
N GLY A 84 -40.82 34.13 -27.31
CA GLY A 84 -41.82 33.34 -28.02
C GLY A 84 -41.44 33.10 -29.49
N ASP A 85 -40.91 34.11 -30.18
CA ASP A 85 -40.44 33.99 -31.56
C ASP A 85 -39.23 33.04 -31.68
N GLU A 86 -38.32 33.07 -30.70
CA GLU A 86 -37.20 32.12 -30.61
C GLU A 86 -37.70 30.69 -30.40
N GLN A 87 -38.64 30.47 -29.47
CA GLN A 87 -39.28 29.17 -29.28
C GLN A 87 -40.02 28.70 -30.53
N LEU A 88 -40.75 29.59 -31.21
CA LEU A 88 -41.42 29.28 -32.46
C LEU A 88 -40.43 28.86 -33.54
N LYS A 89 -39.29 29.56 -33.66
CA LYS A 89 -38.20 29.18 -34.58
C LYS A 89 -37.63 27.81 -34.22
N SER A 90 -37.38 27.53 -32.94
CA SER A 90 -36.93 26.21 -32.49
C SER A 90 -37.92 25.12 -32.89
N CYS A 91 -39.21 25.29 -32.59
CA CYS A 91 -40.25 24.34 -33.00
C CYS A 91 -40.36 24.20 -34.53
N GLN A 92 -40.18 25.29 -35.29
CA GLN A 92 -40.14 25.23 -36.76
C GLN A 92 -38.93 24.43 -37.26
N THR A 93 -37.75 24.59 -36.64
CA THR A 93 -36.56 23.81 -36.99
C THR A 93 -36.70 22.35 -36.63
N GLU A 94 -37.31 22.02 -35.49
CA GLU A 94 -37.64 20.65 -35.10
C GLU A 94 -38.65 20.02 -36.05
N LEU A 95 -39.71 20.75 -36.43
CA LEU A 95 -40.67 20.30 -37.43
C LEU A 95 -40.03 20.10 -38.81
N ALA A 96 -39.09 20.96 -39.21
CA ALA A 96 -38.32 20.78 -40.42
C ALA A 96 -37.43 19.54 -40.33
N ALA A 97 -36.78 19.29 -39.20
CA ALA A 97 -35.99 18.09 -38.96
C ALA A 97 -36.86 16.81 -38.99
N LEU A 98 -38.05 16.85 -38.39
CA LEU A 98 -39.02 15.74 -38.43
C LEU A 98 -39.57 15.50 -39.84
N LYS A 99 -39.85 16.56 -40.61
CA LYS A 99 -40.24 16.44 -42.02
C LYS A 99 -39.12 15.87 -42.88
N ASN A 100 -37.88 16.30 -42.66
CA ASN A 100 -36.69 15.81 -43.36
C ASN A 100 -36.38 14.34 -43.01
N ARG A 101 -36.76 13.89 -41.80
CA ARG A 101 -36.67 12.49 -41.38
C ARG A 101 -37.70 11.59 -42.08
N GLY A 102 -38.74 12.16 -42.69
CA GLY A 102 -39.76 11.47 -43.48
C GLY A 102 -40.66 10.53 -42.65
N PRO A 103 -41.85 10.16 -43.15
CA PRO A 103 -42.65 9.10 -42.55
C PRO A 103 -41.97 7.75 -42.82
N LEU A 104 -41.35 7.17 -41.79
CA LEU A 104 -40.99 5.75 -41.81
C LEU A 104 -42.30 4.96 -41.70
N VAL A 105 -42.91 4.64 -42.85
CA VAL A 105 -44.03 3.70 -42.91
C VAL A 105 -43.47 2.31 -42.64
N GLU A 106 -43.30 1.97 -41.37
CA GLU A 106 -43.24 0.58 -40.95
C GLU A 106 -44.65 0.00 -41.11
N VAL A 107 -44.87 -0.67 -42.25
CA VAL A 107 -45.96 -1.64 -42.35
C VAL A 107 -45.66 -2.72 -41.31
N LYS A 108 -46.30 -2.62 -40.15
CA LYS A 108 -46.27 -3.66 -39.13
C LYS A 108 -47.06 -4.86 -39.65
N GLU A 109 -46.38 -5.72 -40.42
CA GLU A 109 -46.75 -7.12 -40.47
C GLU A 109 -46.51 -7.68 -39.07
N VAL A 110 -47.57 -7.79 -38.28
CA VAL A 110 -47.49 -8.39 -36.94
C VAL A 110 -47.33 -9.90 -37.12
N ILE A 111 -46.09 -10.33 -37.34
CA ILE A 111 -45.68 -11.70 -37.04
C ILE A 111 -45.53 -11.75 -35.52
N LYS A 112 -46.48 -12.40 -34.83
CA LYS A 112 -46.34 -12.74 -33.42
C LYS A 112 -45.26 -13.82 -33.28
N GLU A 113 -44.00 -13.42 -33.21
CA GLU A 113 -42.95 -14.30 -32.71
C GLU A 113 -43.10 -14.42 -31.20
N VAL A 114 -43.77 -15.49 -30.76
CA VAL A 114 -43.71 -15.94 -29.38
C VAL A 114 -42.35 -16.60 -29.20
N ILE A 115 -41.34 -15.81 -28.82
CA ILE A 115 -40.04 -16.33 -28.39
C ILE A 115 -40.25 -17.03 -27.05
N LYS A 116 -40.44 -18.34 -27.08
CA LYS A 116 -40.33 -19.19 -25.89
C LYS A 116 -38.84 -19.38 -25.63
N TYR A 117 -38.29 -18.70 -24.62
CA TYR A 117 -37.00 -19.07 -24.05
C TYR A 117 -37.12 -20.50 -23.53
N LYS A 118 -36.61 -21.47 -24.28
CA LYS A 118 -36.29 -22.78 -23.72
C LYS A 118 -34.94 -22.58 -23.04
N ASN A 119 -34.89 -22.68 -21.72
CA ASN A 119 -33.61 -22.86 -21.05
C ASN A 119 -32.94 -24.06 -21.70
N ASP A 120 -31.69 -23.91 -22.12
CA ASP A 120 -30.96 -25.02 -22.71
C ASP A 120 -30.87 -26.15 -21.67
N PRO A 121 -31.27 -27.39 -22.01
CA PRO A 121 -31.33 -28.50 -21.06
C PRO A 121 -29.95 -28.84 -20.47
N GLU A 122 -28.87 -28.36 -21.09
CA GLU A 122 -27.50 -28.47 -20.58
C GLU A 122 -27.26 -27.49 -19.43
N THR A 123 -27.74 -26.24 -19.52
CA THR A 123 -27.62 -25.24 -18.46
C THR A 123 -28.39 -25.63 -17.20
N GLU A 124 -29.56 -26.24 -17.33
CA GLU A 124 -30.33 -26.74 -16.19
C GLU A 124 -29.63 -27.95 -15.51
N LYS A 125 -29.01 -28.83 -16.30
CA LYS A 125 -28.21 -29.94 -15.78
C LYS A 125 -26.96 -29.47 -15.05
N GLU A 126 -26.29 -28.45 -15.58
CA GLU A 126 -25.12 -27.84 -14.92
C GLU A 126 -25.51 -27.14 -13.61
N LEU A 127 -26.60 -26.37 -13.62
CA LEU A 127 -27.17 -25.78 -12.40
C LEU A 127 -27.55 -26.83 -11.37
N GLN A 128 -28.12 -27.97 -11.80
CA GLN A 128 -28.46 -29.06 -10.91
C GLN A 128 -27.22 -29.75 -10.34
N ARG A 129 -26.20 -30.01 -11.16
CA ARG A 129 -24.90 -30.55 -10.69
C ARG A 129 -24.22 -29.63 -9.69
N LEU A 130 -24.21 -28.32 -9.95
CA LEU A 130 -23.63 -27.34 -9.03
C LEU A 130 -24.41 -27.27 -7.71
N ARG A 131 -25.73 -27.40 -7.74
CA ARG A 131 -26.55 -27.50 -6.51
C ARG A 131 -26.24 -28.74 -5.71
N GLU A 132 -26.10 -29.90 -6.38
CA GLU A 132 -25.72 -31.16 -5.73
C GLU A 132 -24.31 -31.06 -5.11
N GLU A 133 -23.34 -30.48 -5.83
CA GLU A 133 -21.98 -30.29 -5.29
C GLU A 133 -21.98 -29.34 -4.08
N ILE A 134 -22.76 -28.27 -4.10
CA ILE A 134 -22.89 -27.36 -2.94
C ILE A 134 -23.43 -28.11 -1.72
N ILE A 135 -24.44 -28.98 -1.89
CA ILE A 135 -25.01 -29.77 -0.80
C ILE A 135 -23.96 -30.74 -0.24
N ASP A 136 -23.23 -31.45 -1.10
CA ASP A 136 -22.19 -32.41 -0.69
C ASP A 136 -21.04 -31.72 0.05
N ARG A 137 -20.60 -30.55 -0.44
CA ARG A 137 -19.58 -29.72 0.21
C ARG A 137 -20.05 -29.22 1.56
N THR A 138 -21.30 -28.77 1.65
CA THR A 138 -21.90 -28.32 2.93
C THR A 138 -21.94 -29.47 3.94
N GLY A 139 -22.37 -30.67 3.53
CA GLY A 139 -22.35 -31.85 4.39
C GLY A 139 -20.95 -32.34 4.77
N ALA A 140 -19.92 -32.07 3.95
CA ALA A 140 -18.53 -32.32 4.32
C ALA A 140 -18.02 -31.32 5.37
N ILE A 141 -18.38 -30.04 5.23
CA ILE A 141 -18.04 -29.00 6.20
C ILE A 141 -18.70 -29.29 7.55
N GLU A 142 -19.99 -29.63 7.58
CA GLU A 142 -20.70 -29.98 8.81
C GLU A 142 -20.06 -31.19 9.54
N ARG A 143 -19.59 -32.20 8.81
CA ARG A 143 -18.87 -33.35 9.39
C ARG A 143 -17.52 -32.93 9.98
N ALA A 144 -16.76 -32.10 9.27
CA ALA A 144 -15.49 -31.57 9.76
C ALA A 144 -15.70 -30.68 11.00
N ASP A 145 -16.75 -29.87 11.04
CA ASP A 145 -17.09 -29.03 12.19
C ASP A 145 -17.43 -29.87 13.43
N LEU A 146 -18.16 -30.98 13.25
CA LEU A 146 -18.44 -31.93 14.33
C LEU A 146 -17.16 -32.61 14.84
N GLU A 147 -16.24 -33.00 13.96
CA GLU A 147 -14.95 -33.59 14.32
C GLU A 147 -14.07 -32.57 15.08
N ILE A 148 -14.00 -31.34 14.60
CA ILE A 148 -13.31 -30.24 15.27
C ILE A 148 -13.89 -30.01 16.67
N TYR A 149 -15.22 -30.06 16.81
CA TYR A 149 -15.88 -29.91 18.10
C TYR A 149 -15.53 -31.04 19.06
N GLN A 150 -15.52 -32.30 18.60
CA GLN A 150 -15.11 -33.46 19.40
C GLN A 150 -13.64 -33.36 19.85
N LEU A 151 -12.74 -33.03 18.92
CA LEU A 151 -11.31 -32.85 19.24
C LEU A 151 -11.08 -31.70 20.23
N LYS A 152 -11.84 -30.61 20.13
CA LYS A 152 -11.78 -29.52 21.12
C LYS A 152 -12.21 -29.98 22.50
N GLN A 153 -13.25 -30.82 22.61
CA GLN A 153 -13.65 -31.41 23.89
C GLN A 153 -12.57 -32.34 24.46
N GLU A 154 -11.94 -33.16 23.62
CA GLU A 154 -10.86 -34.05 24.03
C GLU A 154 -9.62 -33.28 24.50
N ILE A 155 -9.22 -32.23 23.76
CA ILE A 155 -8.14 -31.33 24.18
C ILE A 155 -8.48 -30.67 25.52
N GLN A 156 -9.72 -30.24 25.71
CA GLN A 156 -10.15 -29.63 26.97
C GLN A 156 -10.12 -30.65 28.12
N ALA A 157 -10.59 -31.88 27.89
CA ALA A 157 -10.50 -32.97 28.87
C ALA A 157 -9.04 -33.30 29.23
N LEU A 158 -8.13 -33.34 28.24
CA LEU A 158 -6.70 -33.56 28.46
C LEU A 158 -6.05 -32.40 29.23
N LYS A 159 -6.47 -31.15 28.97
CA LYS A 159 -6.01 -29.98 29.75
C LYS A 159 -6.51 -30.01 31.19
N ASP A 160 -7.75 -30.44 31.41
CA ASP A 160 -8.37 -30.52 32.73
C ASP A 160 -7.87 -31.72 33.54
N THR A 161 -7.32 -32.74 32.86
CA THR A 161 -6.61 -33.85 33.47
C THR A 161 -5.24 -33.37 33.96
N LYS A 162 -5.18 -32.90 35.21
CA LYS A 162 -3.90 -32.55 35.87
C LYS A 162 -2.93 -33.75 35.81
N PRO A 163 -1.64 -33.54 35.50
CA PRO A 163 -0.65 -34.61 35.60
C PRO A 163 -0.62 -35.13 37.05
N GLN A 164 -0.89 -36.41 37.25
CA GLN A 164 -0.70 -37.07 38.54
C GLN A 164 0.79 -37.09 38.88
N VAL A 165 1.25 -36.03 39.55
CA VAL A 165 2.56 -36.04 40.21
C VAL A 165 2.43 -36.97 41.42
N HIS A 166 2.84 -38.22 41.26
CA HIS A 166 3.09 -39.10 42.39
C HIS A 166 4.25 -38.50 43.20
N MET A 167 3.93 -37.76 44.26
CA MET A 167 4.90 -37.46 45.29
C MET A 167 5.23 -38.77 46.01
N LYS A 168 6.31 -39.43 45.58
CA LYS A 168 6.92 -40.50 46.38
C LYS A 168 7.58 -39.82 47.58
N GLU A 169 6.92 -39.87 48.72
CA GLU A 169 7.56 -39.65 50.01
C GLU A 169 8.66 -40.72 50.18
N VAL A 170 9.92 -40.28 50.10
CA VAL A 170 11.07 -41.11 50.42
C VAL A 170 11.14 -41.18 51.94
N VAL A 171 10.52 -42.22 52.50
CA VAL A 171 10.79 -42.64 53.88
C VAL A 171 12.12 -43.38 53.86
N GLN A 172 13.11 -42.79 54.51
CA GLN A 172 14.44 -43.33 54.71
C GLN A 172 14.36 -44.45 55.76
N GLU A 173 14.03 -45.67 55.34
CA GLU A 173 14.23 -46.87 56.15
C GLU A 173 15.55 -47.53 55.77
N ILE A 174 16.44 -47.62 56.76
CA ILE A 174 17.73 -48.30 56.71
C ILE A 174 17.46 -49.80 56.52
N LEU A 175 17.46 -50.27 55.28
CA LEU A 175 17.61 -51.68 54.96
C LEU A 175 18.98 -51.89 54.34
N GLN A 176 19.79 -52.68 55.03
CA GLN A 176 21.08 -53.18 54.56
C GLN A 176 20.88 -53.95 53.26
N PHE A 177 21.09 -53.29 52.11
CA PHE A 177 21.08 -53.92 50.80
C PHE A 177 22.36 -54.75 50.63
N ARG A 178 22.21 -56.07 50.48
CA ARG A 178 23.20 -56.87 49.76
C ARG A 178 23.04 -56.52 48.28
N GLU A 179 24.09 -55.98 47.67
CA GLU A 179 24.09 -55.67 46.24
C GLU A 179 23.96 -56.94 45.41
N ASP A 180 22.97 -56.97 44.51
CA ASP A 180 22.81 -58.03 43.52
C ASP A 180 23.99 -58.01 42.53
N PRO A 181 24.55 -59.17 42.16
CA PRO A 181 25.75 -59.24 41.30
C PRO A 181 25.54 -58.62 39.91
N LYS A 182 24.31 -58.59 39.41
CA LYS A 182 23.98 -58.04 38.09
C LYS A 182 24.04 -56.51 38.02
N THR A 183 23.65 -55.82 39.10
CA THR A 183 23.77 -54.35 39.16
C THR A 183 25.23 -53.92 39.31
N ARG A 184 26.10 -54.75 39.91
CA ARG A 184 27.55 -54.50 39.91
C ARG A 184 28.17 -54.60 38.51
N GLU A 185 27.82 -55.64 37.74
CA GLU A 185 28.30 -55.82 36.36
C GLU A 185 27.82 -54.68 35.44
N GLU A 186 26.58 -54.21 35.61
CA GLU A 186 26.05 -53.05 34.91
C GLU A 186 26.77 -51.75 35.30
N VAL A 187 27.04 -51.54 36.60
CA VAL A 187 27.81 -50.38 37.07
C VAL A 187 29.25 -50.43 36.58
N GLU A 188 29.88 -51.60 36.50
CA GLU A 188 31.22 -51.76 35.93
C GLU A 188 31.23 -51.48 34.43
N SER A 189 30.22 -51.94 33.70
CA SER A 189 30.08 -51.65 32.26
C SER A 189 29.82 -50.17 31.99
N LEU A 190 29.00 -49.51 32.81
CA LEU A 190 28.78 -48.07 32.76
C LEU A 190 30.03 -47.27 33.14
N ARG A 191 30.85 -47.77 34.09
CA ARG A 191 32.15 -47.17 34.41
C ARG A 191 33.14 -47.29 33.26
N ILE A 192 33.16 -48.42 32.56
CA ILE A 192 34.02 -48.62 31.38
C ILE A 192 33.57 -47.67 30.27
N HIS A 193 32.27 -47.59 29.95
CA HIS A 193 31.76 -46.65 28.95
C HIS A 193 31.99 -45.19 29.32
N LEU A 194 31.86 -44.82 30.60
CA LEU A 194 32.18 -43.48 31.07
C LEU A 194 33.69 -43.17 30.87
N ALA A 195 34.57 -44.12 31.16
CA ALA A 195 36.01 -43.96 30.94
C ALA A 195 36.37 -43.86 29.45
N GLU A 196 35.69 -44.62 28.58
CA GLU A 196 35.85 -44.53 27.13
C GLU A 196 35.39 -43.18 26.58
N GLU A 197 34.25 -42.67 27.02
CA GLU A 197 33.75 -41.34 26.63
C GLU A 197 34.64 -40.21 27.17
N GLN A 198 35.17 -40.34 28.40
CA GLN A 198 36.16 -39.41 28.94
C GLN A 198 37.45 -39.40 28.11
N MET A 199 37.93 -40.56 27.67
CA MET A 199 39.10 -40.64 26.77
C MET A 199 38.83 -40.01 25.41
N LYS A 200 37.66 -40.25 24.80
CA LYS A 200 37.25 -39.60 23.55
C LYS A 200 37.19 -38.08 23.69
N HIS A 201 36.67 -37.58 24.80
CA HIS A 201 36.65 -36.14 25.09
C HIS A 201 38.05 -35.55 25.17
N VAL A 202 38.97 -36.20 25.89
CA VAL A 202 40.37 -35.77 25.98
C VAL A 202 41.06 -35.80 24.61
N ASP A 203 40.79 -36.80 23.79
CA ASP A 203 41.37 -36.89 22.44
C ASP A 203 40.80 -35.82 21.50
N LEU A 204 39.50 -35.52 21.56
CA LEU A 204 38.89 -34.41 20.82
C LEU A 204 39.43 -33.05 21.27
N GLU A 205 39.66 -32.86 22.57
CA GLU A 205 40.29 -31.64 23.09
C GLU A 205 41.74 -31.49 22.59
N ARG A 206 42.51 -32.59 22.54
CA ARG A 206 43.85 -32.59 21.94
C ARG A 206 43.82 -32.24 20.46
N GLU A 207 42.89 -32.80 19.69
CA GLU A 207 42.71 -32.46 18.28
C GLU A 207 42.33 -30.99 18.08
N ARG A 208 41.44 -30.46 18.93
CA ARG A 208 41.07 -29.04 18.92
C ARG A 208 42.28 -28.15 19.17
N LEU A 209 43.10 -28.46 20.18
CA LEU A 209 44.32 -27.71 20.49
C LEU A 209 45.33 -27.76 19.34
N LEU A 210 45.53 -28.92 18.72
CA LEU A 210 46.39 -29.06 17.53
C LEU A 210 45.86 -28.24 16.35
N GLN A 211 44.55 -28.17 16.16
CA GLN A 211 43.95 -27.37 15.10
C GLN A 211 44.04 -25.87 15.40
N GLU A 212 43.83 -25.44 16.64
CA GLU A 212 44.05 -24.08 17.10
C GLU A 212 45.51 -23.65 16.91
N GLU A 213 46.49 -24.51 17.24
CA GLU A 213 47.91 -24.25 16.98
C GLU A 213 48.22 -24.14 15.48
N LYS A 214 47.65 -25.01 14.64
CA LYS A 214 47.80 -24.91 13.17
C LYS A 214 47.19 -23.63 12.62
N ILE A 215 46.05 -23.20 13.14
CA ILE A 215 45.42 -21.93 12.77
C ILE A 215 46.34 -20.79 13.19
N ARG A 216 46.85 -20.80 14.43
CA ARG A 216 47.77 -19.77 14.92
C ARG A 216 49.06 -19.70 14.11
N GLN A 217 49.64 -20.84 13.74
CA GLN A 217 50.81 -20.91 12.84
C GLN A 217 50.49 -20.34 11.46
N LYS A 218 49.33 -20.67 10.88
CA LYS A 218 48.89 -20.10 9.60
C LYS A 218 48.61 -18.60 9.69
N GLU A 219 48.06 -18.13 10.80
CA GLU A 219 47.86 -16.70 11.07
C GLU A 219 49.21 -15.98 11.21
N GLU A 220 50.17 -16.59 11.91
CA GLU A 220 51.54 -16.10 12.02
C GLU A 220 52.22 -16.08 10.63
N GLU A 221 52.09 -17.12 9.82
CA GLU A 221 52.58 -17.15 8.42
C GLU A 221 51.91 -16.07 7.55
N LEU A 222 50.59 -15.92 7.62
CA LEU A 222 49.85 -14.86 6.92
C LEU A 222 50.26 -13.46 7.39
N SER A 223 50.60 -13.31 8.67
CA SER A 223 51.08 -12.05 9.24
C SER A 223 52.53 -11.76 8.83
N GLN A 224 53.38 -12.78 8.72
CA GLN A 224 54.77 -12.66 8.24
C GLN A 224 54.87 -12.43 6.72
N VAL A 225 53.83 -12.76 5.95
CA VAL A 225 53.73 -12.42 4.51
C VAL A 225 53.51 -10.92 4.26
N LYS A 226 53.35 -10.09 5.31
CA LYS A 226 53.36 -8.62 5.21
C LYS A 226 54.70 -8.04 5.68
N GLU A 227 55.69 -8.06 4.77
CA GLU A 227 56.65 -6.97 4.51
C GLU A 227 57.81 -7.51 3.66
N LYS A 228 57.53 -7.89 2.41
CA LYS A 228 58.56 -7.85 1.36
C LYS A 228 58.40 -6.55 0.61
N VAL A 229 59.25 -5.58 0.95
CA VAL A 229 59.56 -4.42 0.12
C VAL A 229 60.10 -4.95 -1.22
N VAL A 230 59.21 -5.17 -2.17
CA VAL A 230 59.55 -5.35 -3.58
C VAL A 230 59.52 -3.97 -4.21
N GLN A 231 60.67 -3.57 -4.73
CA GLN A 231 60.80 -2.45 -5.63
C GLN A 231 59.80 -2.62 -6.78
N GLN A 232 58.80 -1.74 -6.82
CA GLN A 232 58.05 -1.32 -8.00
C GLN A 232 57.82 -2.37 -9.10
N GLU A 233 56.84 -3.25 -8.90
CA GLU A 233 56.01 -3.75 -10.01
C GLU A 233 54.54 -3.49 -9.68
N VAL A 234 53.96 -2.54 -10.40
CA VAL A 234 52.55 -2.18 -10.33
C VAL A 234 51.76 -3.29 -11.01
N VAL A 235 51.43 -4.36 -10.29
CA VAL A 235 50.40 -5.29 -10.73
C VAL A 235 49.06 -4.60 -10.49
N LYS A 236 48.55 -3.95 -11.53
CA LYS A 236 47.17 -3.47 -11.56
C LYS A 236 46.27 -4.66 -11.28
N TYR A 237 45.38 -4.53 -10.29
CA TYR A 237 44.21 -5.37 -10.20
C TYR A 237 43.36 -5.09 -11.46
N GLU A 238 43.55 -5.88 -12.50
CA GLU A 238 42.63 -5.92 -13.64
C GLU A 238 41.37 -6.66 -13.16
N GLN A 239 40.40 -5.89 -12.67
CA GLN A 239 39.03 -6.38 -12.61
C GLN A 239 38.63 -6.77 -14.03
N ASP A 240 38.29 -8.04 -14.21
CA ASP A 240 37.93 -8.64 -15.49
C ASP A 240 36.95 -7.73 -16.26
N PRO A 241 37.30 -7.23 -17.46
CA PRO A 241 36.44 -6.30 -18.20
C PRO A 241 35.07 -6.91 -18.55
N ALA A 242 34.99 -8.23 -18.65
CA ALA A 242 33.73 -8.97 -18.81
C ALA A 242 32.80 -8.78 -17.60
N LEU A 243 33.32 -8.92 -16.38
CA LEU A 243 32.54 -8.76 -15.15
C LEU A 243 32.00 -7.32 -15.02
N LYS A 244 32.79 -6.31 -15.42
CA LYS A 244 32.32 -4.92 -15.46
C LYS A 244 31.21 -4.71 -16.47
N ALA A 245 31.31 -5.33 -17.65
CA ALA A 245 30.28 -5.26 -18.66
C ALA A 245 28.97 -5.90 -18.18
N GLU A 246 29.05 -7.03 -17.46
CA GLU A 246 27.89 -7.69 -16.85
C GLU A 246 27.26 -6.86 -15.73
N VAL A 247 28.07 -6.30 -14.82
CA VAL A 247 27.54 -5.41 -13.77
C VAL A 247 26.86 -4.18 -14.37
N ASN A 248 27.43 -3.61 -15.44
CA ASN A 248 26.83 -2.49 -16.15
C ASN A 248 25.54 -2.89 -16.89
N SER A 249 25.47 -4.08 -17.50
CA SER A 249 24.26 -4.54 -18.17
C SER A 249 23.13 -4.83 -17.18
N PHE A 250 23.45 -5.44 -16.02
CA PHE A 250 22.49 -5.62 -14.93
C PHE A 250 22.03 -4.27 -14.36
N SER A 251 22.93 -3.31 -14.19
CA SER A 251 22.57 -1.97 -13.71
C SER A 251 21.62 -1.28 -14.69
N GLN A 252 21.88 -1.36 -15.99
CA GLN A 252 20.99 -0.81 -17.02
C GLN A 252 19.63 -1.53 -17.07
N SER A 253 19.62 -2.86 -16.90
CA SER A 253 18.38 -3.64 -16.81
C SER A 253 17.56 -3.20 -15.59
N ILE A 254 18.18 -3.10 -14.41
CA ILE A 254 17.53 -2.63 -13.19
C ILE A 254 16.96 -1.21 -13.37
N GLU A 255 17.73 -0.29 -13.97
CA GLU A 255 17.23 1.07 -14.27
C GLU A 255 16.04 1.06 -15.23
N SER A 256 16.02 0.17 -16.22
CA SER A 256 14.90 0.03 -17.15
C SER A 256 13.65 -0.52 -16.48
N GLU A 257 13.80 -1.52 -15.59
CA GLU A 257 12.71 -2.09 -14.80
C GLU A 257 12.13 -1.06 -13.82
N LEU A 258 12.99 -0.26 -13.17
CA LEU A 258 12.55 0.83 -12.29
C LEU A 258 11.70 1.87 -13.05
N LYS A 259 12.11 2.23 -14.27
CA LYS A 259 11.32 3.13 -15.14
C LYS A 259 9.98 2.51 -15.53
N GLN A 260 9.94 1.21 -15.85
CA GLN A 260 8.69 0.51 -16.15
C GLN A 260 7.75 0.49 -14.93
N ILE A 261 8.28 0.22 -13.74
CA ILE A 261 7.51 0.27 -12.48
C ILE A 261 6.89 1.66 -12.28
N ASP A 262 7.65 2.72 -12.52
CA ASP A 262 7.15 4.08 -12.35
C ASP A 262 6.07 4.43 -13.40
N CYS A 263 6.23 4.02 -14.66
CA CYS A 263 5.17 4.13 -15.68
C CYS A 263 3.89 3.40 -15.26
N LEU A 264 3.99 2.15 -14.81
CA LEU A 264 2.84 1.35 -14.36
C LEU A 264 2.17 1.98 -13.13
N ARG A 265 2.94 2.57 -12.21
CA ARG A 265 2.38 3.31 -11.07
C ARG A 265 1.59 4.53 -11.51
N GLU A 266 2.04 5.25 -12.53
CA GLU A 266 1.27 6.37 -13.10
C GLU A 266 -0.02 5.91 -13.77
N GLU A 267 0.02 4.82 -14.52
CA GLU A 267 -1.16 4.20 -15.13
C GLU A 267 -2.17 3.74 -14.09
N LEU A 268 -1.71 3.09 -13.02
CA LEU A 268 -2.56 2.69 -11.90
C LEU A 268 -3.26 3.90 -11.28
N ARG A 269 -2.55 5.01 -11.06
CA ARG A 269 -3.15 6.26 -10.54
C ARG A 269 -4.19 6.83 -11.51
N LYS A 270 -3.94 6.80 -12.83
CA LYS A 270 -4.91 7.25 -13.85
C LYS A 270 -6.16 6.37 -13.82
N LEU A 271 -6.01 5.06 -13.75
CA LEU A 271 -7.12 4.10 -13.66
C LEU A 271 -7.91 4.27 -12.36
N GLN A 272 -7.26 4.50 -11.22
CA GLN A 272 -7.92 4.79 -9.95
C GLN A 272 -8.78 6.06 -10.03
N ARG A 273 -8.27 7.14 -10.64
CA ARG A 273 -9.06 8.35 -10.88
C ARG A 273 -10.26 8.06 -11.77
N ARG A 274 -10.06 7.34 -12.88
CA ARG A 274 -11.14 6.96 -13.79
C ARG A 274 -12.20 6.10 -13.10
N ARG A 275 -11.79 5.18 -12.23
CA ARG A 275 -12.71 4.38 -11.41
C ARG A 275 -13.55 5.27 -10.49
N SER A 276 -12.93 6.21 -9.78
CA SER A 276 -13.65 7.15 -8.90
C SER A 276 -14.63 8.05 -9.67
N GLU A 277 -14.29 8.47 -10.88
CA GLU A 277 -15.21 9.22 -11.75
C GLU A 277 -16.44 8.39 -12.14
N LEU A 278 -16.23 7.12 -12.50
CA LEU A 278 -17.29 6.19 -12.87
C LEU A 278 -18.17 5.84 -11.67
N GLU A 279 -17.58 5.62 -10.48
CA GLU A 279 -18.32 5.42 -9.23
C GLU A 279 -19.25 6.62 -8.94
N ARG A 280 -18.74 7.85 -9.09
CA ARG A 280 -19.54 9.08 -8.95
C ARG A 280 -20.69 9.16 -9.96
N GLN A 281 -20.43 8.79 -11.22
CA GLN A 281 -21.48 8.74 -12.26
C GLN A 281 -22.55 7.70 -11.96
N LEU A 282 -22.17 6.54 -11.42
CA LEU A 282 -23.11 5.51 -10.99
C LEU A 282 -23.98 6.01 -9.82
N GLU A 283 -23.39 6.66 -8.83
CA GLU A 283 -24.14 7.28 -7.73
C GLU A 283 -25.15 8.34 -8.22
N GLU A 284 -24.77 9.16 -9.21
CA GLU A 284 -25.68 10.13 -9.84
C GLU A 284 -26.86 9.44 -10.54
N LEU A 285 -26.59 8.36 -11.29
CA LEU A 285 -27.63 7.58 -11.95
C LEU A 285 -28.56 6.86 -10.96
N GLU A 286 -28.02 6.38 -9.83
CA GLU A 286 -28.82 5.78 -8.77
C GLU A 286 -29.75 6.80 -8.10
N LYS A 287 -29.24 8.01 -7.82
CA LYS A 287 -30.07 9.13 -7.33
C LYS A 287 -31.16 9.51 -8.32
N GLU A 288 -30.85 9.56 -9.61
CA GLU A 288 -31.85 9.83 -10.65
C GLU A 288 -32.91 8.72 -10.71
N ARG A 289 -32.50 7.45 -10.62
CA ARG A 289 -33.44 6.31 -10.56
C ARG A 289 -34.33 6.37 -9.32
N GLN A 290 -33.80 6.77 -8.17
CA GLN A 290 -34.59 6.98 -6.95
C GLN A 290 -35.61 8.10 -7.13
N ALA A 291 -35.17 9.27 -7.62
CA ALA A 291 -36.06 10.41 -7.90
C ALA A 291 -37.16 10.05 -8.91
N ARG A 292 -36.85 9.26 -9.94
CA ARG A 292 -37.86 8.75 -10.89
C ARG A 292 -38.88 7.85 -10.22
N ARG A 293 -38.47 6.93 -9.33
CA ARG A 293 -39.40 6.09 -8.57
C ARG A 293 -40.30 6.91 -7.65
N GLU A 294 -39.75 7.91 -6.97
CA GLU A 294 -40.53 8.83 -6.12
C GLU A 294 -41.56 9.61 -6.94
N ALA A 295 -41.15 10.14 -8.10
CA ALA A 295 -42.06 10.81 -9.02
C ALA A 295 -43.15 9.88 -9.56
N GLU A 296 -42.83 8.62 -9.88
CA GLU A 296 -43.82 7.61 -10.29
C GLU A 296 -44.85 7.33 -9.18
N LEU A 297 -44.41 7.21 -7.93
CA LEU A 297 -45.31 7.04 -6.79
C LEU A 297 -46.20 8.27 -6.58
N GLU A 298 -45.67 9.48 -6.75
CA GLU A 298 -46.47 10.70 -6.66
C GLU A 298 -47.49 10.81 -7.80
N VAL A 299 -47.11 10.44 -9.02
CA VAL A 299 -48.05 10.35 -10.15
C VAL A 299 -49.16 9.34 -9.86
N GLN A 300 -48.86 8.20 -9.25
CA GLN A 300 -49.89 7.23 -8.84
C GLN A 300 -50.85 7.82 -7.79
N ARG A 301 -50.32 8.54 -6.79
CA ARG A 301 -51.15 9.24 -5.78
C ARG A 301 -52.06 10.29 -6.43
N LEU A 302 -51.51 11.12 -7.32
CA LEU A 302 -52.28 12.14 -8.02
C LEU A 302 -53.35 11.53 -8.94
N LYS A 303 -53.07 10.39 -9.59
CA LYS A 303 -54.07 9.65 -10.37
C LYS A 303 -55.23 9.17 -9.51
N ILE A 304 -54.96 8.62 -8.33
CA ILE A 304 -56.01 8.21 -7.38
C ILE A 304 -56.84 9.43 -7.00
N ARG A 305 -56.19 10.54 -6.64
CA ARG A 305 -56.88 11.78 -6.26
C ARG A 305 -57.73 12.38 -7.39
N LEU A 306 -57.26 12.31 -8.62
CA LEU A 306 -58.02 12.76 -9.80
C LEU A 306 -59.29 11.92 -9.98
N ASN A 307 -59.17 10.59 -9.89
CA ASN A 307 -60.33 9.70 -9.99
C ASN A 307 -61.38 9.99 -8.91
N GLU A 308 -60.96 10.25 -7.67
CA GLU A 308 -61.89 10.65 -6.58
C GLU A 308 -62.65 11.94 -6.90
N LEU A 309 -61.98 12.93 -7.49
CA LEU A 309 -62.62 14.20 -7.88
C LEU A 309 -63.58 14.01 -9.07
N GLU A 310 -63.21 13.19 -10.06
CA GLU A 310 -64.11 12.86 -11.17
C GLU A 310 -65.39 12.14 -10.71
N GLU A 311 -65.29 11.23 -9.74
CA GLU A 311 -66.44 10.56 -9.16
C GLU A 311 -67.37 11.56 -8.44
N GLN A 312 -66.80 12.50 -7.68
CA GLN A 312 -67.56 13.59 -7.05
C GLN A 312 -68.27 14.49 -8.08
N GLU A 313 -67.62 14.82 -9.21
CA GLU A 313 -68.25 15.56 -10.30
C GLU A 313 -69.41 14.79 -10.96
N ARG A 314 -69.25 13.47 -11.19
CA ARG A 314 -70.34 12.61 -11.71
C ARG A 314 -71.54 12.58 -10.76
N GLU A 315 -71.31 12.41 -9.46
CA GLU A 315 -72.40 12.40 -8.46
C GLU A 315 -73.14 13.74 -8.39
N THR A 316 -72.45 14.88 -8.53
CA THR A 316 -73.08 16.20 -8.53
C THR A 316 -73.90 16.46 -9.80
N THR A 317 -73.41 16.05 -10.97
CA THR A 317 -74.12 16.21 -12.25
C THR A 317 -75.36 15.31 -12.33
N GLU A 318 -75.31 14.10 -11.79
CA GLU A 318 -76.47 13.20 -11.68
C GLU A 318 -77.53 13.76 -10.71
N ARG A 319 -77.14 14.43 -9.63
CA ARG A 319 -78.09 15.08 -8.69
C ARG A 319 -78.84 16.27 -9.29
N VAL A 320 -78.25 16.97 -10.26
CA VAL A 320 -78.89 18.13 -10.92
C VAL A 320 -79.93 17.67 -11.96
N THR A 321 -79.70 16.55 -12.65
CA THR A 321 -80.62 16.05 -13.69
C THR A 321 -81.89 15.38 -13.13
N VAL A 322 -81.85 14.86 -11.89
CA VAL A 322 -82.99 14.14 -11.29
C VAL A 322 -84.10 15.07 -10.75
N LYS A 323 -83.83 16.37 -10.53
CA LYS A 323 -84.80 17.29 -9.91
C LYS A 323 -85.76 18.01 -10.86
N GLN A 324 -85.67 17.83 -12.18
CA GLN A 324 -86.49 18.61 -13.11
C GLN A 324 -87.20 17.74 -14.16
N LYS A 325 -88.23 17.02 -13.70
CA LYS A 325 -89.29 16.48 -14.57
C LYS A 325 -90.64 16.91 -14.02
N VAL A 326 -90.91 18.22 -14.09
CA VAL A 326 -92.25 18.79 -13.87
C VAL A 326 -92.80 19.18 -15.24
N ILE A 327 -93.93 18.60 -15.60
CA ILE A 327 -94.68 18.90 -16.81
C ILE A 327 -95.16 20.35 -16.70
N LEU A 328 -94.43 21.28 -17.31
CA LEU A 328 -94.88 22.65 -17.53
C LEU A 328 -95.81 22.66 -18.74
N GLN A 329 -97.07 23.02 -18.52
CA GLN A 329 -97.94 23.46 -19.61
C GLN A 329 -97.25 24.62 -20.31
N GLN A 330 -97.01 24.46 -21.61
CA GLN A 330 -96.26 25.45 -22.39
C GLN A 330 -97.08 26.72 -22.54
N ASP A 331 -96.43 27.84 -22.25
CA ASP A 331 -96.98 29.18 -22.33
C ASP A 331 -97.30 29.50 -23.81
N PRO A 332 -98.48 30.03 -24.18
CA PRO A 332 -98.83 30.34 -25.57
C PRO A 332 -97.88 31.34 -26.27
N GLN A 333 -97.03 32.04 -25.53
CA GLN A 333 -95.94 32.84 -26.10
C GLN A 333 -94.77 31.96 -26.57
N GLN A 334 -94.48 30.87 -25.87
CA GLN A 334 -93.41 29.91 -26.21
C GLN A 334 -93.72 29.11 -27.47
N GLU A 335 -95.00 28.84 -27.75
CA GLU A 335 -95.43 28.20 -29.00
C GLU A 335 -95.27 29.13 -30.22
N LYS A 336 -95.47 30.45 -30.02
CA LYS A 336 -95.19 31.46 -31.05
C LYS A 336 -93.70 31.58 -31.34
N GLU A 337 -92.87 31.58 -30.30
CA GLU A 337 -91.40 31.59 -30.47
C GLU A 337 -90.91 30.30 -31.13
N HIS A 338 -91.44 29.15 -30.72
CA HIS A 338 -91.08 27.87 -31.32
C HIS A 338 -91.56 27.74 -32.78
N SER A 339 -92.70 28.32 -33.13
CA SER A 339 -93.14 28.38 -34.54
C SER A 339 -92.30 29.35 -35.37
N LEU A 340 -91.86 30.47 -34.80
CA LEU A 340 -90.94 31.40 -35.47
C LEU A 340 -89.55 30.77 -35.67
N LEU A 341 -89.00 30.13 -34.63
CA LEU A 341 -87.73 29.40 -34.70
C LEU A 341 -87.80 28.21 -35.68
N LYS A 342 -88.95 27.53 -35.78
CA LYS A 342 -89.16 26.52 -36.82
C LYS A 342 -89.13 27.12 -38.21
N LEU A 343 -89.71 28.30 -38.41
CA LEU A 343 -89.66 29.00 -39.69
C LEU A 343 -88.22 29.37 -40.04
N GLU A 344 -87.47 29.97 -39.10
CA GLU A 344 -86.06 30.30 -39.27
C GLU A 344 -85.20 29.06 -39.55
N LEU A 345 -85.49 27.94 -38.89
CA LEU A 345 -84.81 26.67 -39.14
C LEU A 345 -85.09 26.13 -40.55
N GLU A 346 -86.33 26.22 -41.04
CA GLU A 346 -86.66 25.82 -42.41
C GLU A 346 -86.00 26.77 -43.45
N GLU A 347 -85.91 28.07 -43.17
CA GLU A 347 -85.14 29.00 -44.00
C GLU A 347 -83.65 28.64 -44.03
N GLU A 348 -83.04 28.35 -42.88
CA GLU A 348 -81.64 27.90 -42.81
C GLU A 348 -81.41 26.55 -43.49
N LYS A 349 -82.37 25.62 -43.41
CA LYS A 349 -82.32 24.37 -44.17
C LYS A 349 -82.36 24.62 -45.68
N HIS A 350 -83.20 25.55 -46.15
CA HIS A 350 -83.23 25.94 -47.56
C HIS A 350 -81.93 26.64 -47.99
N ARG A 351 -81.38 27.55 -47.18
CA ARG A 351 -80.06 28.16 -47.44
C ARG A 351 -78.97 27.09 -47.53
N ARG A 352 -78.97 26.13 -46.61
CA ARG A 352 -78.04 24.98 -46.64
C ARG A 352 -78.20 24.13 -47.90
N GLN A 353 -79.43 23.87 -48.34
CA GLN A 353 -79.70 23.14 -49.58
C GLN A 353 -79.17 23.88 -50.81
N VAL A 354 -79.37 25.21 -50.88
CA VAL A 354 -78.81 26.03 -51.97
C VAL A 354 -77.29 25.96 -51.97
N LEU A 355 -76.64 26.20 -50.83
CA LEU A 355 -75.18 26.08 -50.71
C LEU A 355 -74.67 24.67 -51.07
N GLN A 356 -75.42 23.62 -50.71
CA GLN A 356 -75.06 22.24 -51.05
C GLN A 356 -75.12 22.00 -52.57
N THR A 357 -76.14 22.51 -53.25
CA THR A 357 -76.23 22.45 -54.72
C THR A 357 -75.14 23.27 -55.42
N GLU A 358 -74.77 24.43 -54.88
CA GLU A 358 -73.63 25.22 -55.35
C GLU A 358 -72.30 24.47 -55.17
N LEU A 359 -72.10 23.83 -54.02
CA LEU A 359 -70.92 23.02 -53.73
C LEU A 359 -70.83 21.82 -54.69
N GLU A 360 -71.94 21.16 -54.99
CA GLU A 360 -72.01 20.09 -55.99
C GLU A 360 -71.72 20.60 -57.41
N ALA A 361 -72.20 21.78 -57.77
CA ALA A 361 -71.88 22.42 -59.05
C ALA A 361 -70.37 22.76 -59.14
N LEU A 362 -69.77 23.27 -58.07
CA LEU A 362 -68.32 23.53 -57.99
C LEU A 362 -67.50 22.24 -58.06
N ARG A 363 -67.93 21.16 -57.38
CA ARG A 363 -67.29 19.84 -57.51
C ARG A 363 -67.34 19.30 -58.93
N LYS A 364 -68.47 19.46 -59.63
CA LYS A 364 -68.59 19.09 -61.05
C LYS A 364 -67.67 19.94 -61.94
N LYS A 365 -67.52 21.23 -61.67
CA LYS A 365 -66.55 22.10 -62.36
C LYS A 365 -65.11 21.65 -62.09
N LEU A 366 -64.77 21.30 -60.85
CA LEU A 366 -63.45 20.80 -60.48
C LEU A 366 -63.14 19.48 -61.21
N LEU A 367 -64.07 18.52 -61.21
CA LEU A 367 -63.96 17.29 -61.99
C LEU A 367 -63.84 17.53 -63.50
N SER A 368 -64.46 18.58 -64.05
CA SER A 368 -64.29 18.94 -65.46
C SER A 368 -62.92 19.55 -65.75
N LEU A 369 -62.37 20.34 -64.83
CA LEU A 369 -61.04 20.93 -64.93
C LEU A 369 -59.94 19.85 -64.80
N GLU A 370 -60.07 18.95 -63.83
CA GLU A 370 -59.18 17.77 -63.70
C GLU A 370 -59.18 16.95 -65.00
N LYS A 371 -60.36 16.68 -65.59
CA LYS A 371 -60.46 15.94 -66.86
C LYS A 371 -59.91 16.72 -68.07
N MET A 372 -59.88 18.05 -68.01
CA MET A 372 -59.22 18.89 -69.03
C MET A 372 -57.71 18.90 -68.87
N GLU A 373 -57.17 18.75 -67.65
CA GLU A 373 -55.74 18.66 -67.37
C GLU A 373 -55.12 17.30 -67.77
N VAL A 374 -55.90 16.23 -67.93
CA VAL A 374 -55.41 14.90 -68.40
C VAL A 374 -55.41 14.75 -69.93
N LYS A 375 -55.18 15.83 -70.68
CA LYS A 375 -54.79 15.71 -72.10
C LYS A 375 -53.40 16.33 -72.29
N GLU A 376 -52.43 15.43 -72.47
CA GLU A 376 -51.02 15.64 -72.83
C GLU A 376 -50.06 16.15 -71.74
N LYS A 377 -49.48 15.20 -71.00
CA LYS A 377 -48.02 15.05 -70.89
C LYS A 377 -47.67 13.56 -70.91
N VAL A 378 -47.22 13.06 -72.06
CA VAL A 378 -46.49 11.79 -72.17
C VAL A 378 -45.14 12.02 -71.50
N VAL A 379 -45.01 11.58 -70.24
CA VAL A 379 -43.72 11.50 -69.56
C VAL A 379 -43.14 10.14 -69.88
N PHE A 380 -42.05 10.11 -70.63
CA PHE A 380 -41.18 8.95 -70.72
C PHE A 380 -40.81 8.53 -69.29
N SER A 381 -41.08 7.28 -68.93
CA SER A 381 -40.55 6.69 -67.71
C SER A 381 -39.03 6.59 -67.84
N GLU A 382 -38.33 7.64 -67.42
CA GLU A 382 -36.91 7.57 -67.12
C GLU A 382 -36.76 6.65 -65.91
N SER A 383 -36.36 5.40 -66.18
CA SER A 383 -35.91 4.47 -65.17
C SER A 383 -34.68 5.08 -64.51
N ILE A 384 -34.86 5.70 -63.35
CA ILE A 384 -33.75 6.11 -62.50
C ILE A 384 -33.04 4.83 -62.05
N GLN A 385 -31.99 4.43 -62.78
CA GLN A 385 -30.90 3.64 -62.21
C GLN A 385 -30.20 4.57 -61.24
N VAL A 386 -30.58 4.48 -59.96
CA VAL A 386 -29.81 5.07 -58.86
C VAL A 386 -28.41 4.49 -58.97
N ASP A 387 -27.39 5.34 -59.13
CA ASP A 387 -25.99 4.95 -59.15
C ASP A 387 -25.67 4.14 -57.89
N LYS A 388 -25.58 2.81 -58.05
CA LYS A 388 -25.34 1.86 -56.97
C LYS A 388 -23.87 1.84 -56.50
N GLY A 389 -22.97 2.51 -57.22
CA GLY A 389 -21.52 2.34 -57.05
C GLY A 389 -20.97 2.86 -55.72
N ASP A 390 -21.23 4.12 -55.39
CA ASP A 390 -20.53 4.78 -54.28
C ASP A 390 -21.01 4.26 -52.92
N THR A 391 -22.32 4.04 -52.76
CA THR A 391 -22.89 3.48 -51.53
C THR A 391 -22.53 2.01 -51.32
N GLU A 392 -22.44 1.21 -52.39
CA GLU A 392 -22.03 -0.20 -52.27
C GLU A 392 -20.53 -0.30 -51.92
N TYR A 393 -19.69 0.57 -52.48
CA TYR A 393 -18.27 0.66 -52.12
C TYR A 393 -18.05 1.09 -50.67
N GLU A 394 -18.79 2.08 -50.19
CA GLU A 394 -18.75 2.51 -48.78
C GLU A 394 -19.20 1.39 -47.83
N ILE A 395 -20.29 0.70 -48.15
CA ILE A 395 -20.75 -0.46 -47.38
C ILE A 395 -19.70 -1.57 -47.37
N GLN A 396 -19.05 -1.85 -48.51
CA GLN A 396 -18.00 -2.86 -48.59
C GLN A 396 -16.76 -2.47 -47.78
N LYS A 397 -16.36 -1.20 -47.80
CA LYS A 397 -15.26 -0.67 -46.99
C LYS A 397 -15.56 -0.76 -45.49
N LEU A 398 -16.79 -0.42 -45.08
CA LEU A 398 -17.22 -0.54 -43.68
C LEU A 398 -17.25 -2.01 -43.23
N LYS A 399 -17.68 -2.94 -44.09
CA LYS A 399 -17.61 -4.38 -43.82
C LYS A 399 -16.18 -4.87 -43.63
N SER A 400 -15.26 -4.47 -44.52
CA SER A 400 -13.84 -4.81 -44.39
C SER A 400 -13.26 -4.30 -43.07
N ASN A 401 -13.54 -3.04 -42.72
CA ASN A 401 -13.09 -2.46 -41.46
C ASN A 401 -13.68 -3.18 -40.24
N LEU A 402 -14.97 -3.55 -40.28
CA LEU A 402 -15.60 -4.31 -39.20
C LEU A 402 -15.00 -5.71 -39.05
N GLU A 403 -14.68 -6.37 -40.16
CA GLU A 403 -13.99 -7.67 -40.15
C GLU A 403 -12.57 -7.57 -39.59
N GLU A 404 -11.83 -6.53 -39.95
CA GLU A 404 -10.50 -6.25 -39.39
C GLU A 404 -10.56 -5.97 -37.89
N GLU A 405 -11.48 -5.13 -37.43
CA GLU A 405 -11.70 -4.87 -36.01
C GLU A 405 -12.14 -6.15 -35.26
N SER A 406 -12.96 -6.98 -35.88
CA SER A 406 -13.36 -8.28 -35.31
C SER A 406 -12.17 -9.25 -35.21
N ARG A 407 -11.21 -9.20 -36.14
CA ARG A 407 -9.96 -9.98 -36.05
C ARG A 407 -9.06 -9.45 -34.95
N ARG A 408 -8.85 -8.13 -34.88
CA ARG A 408 -8.07 -7.48 -33.80
C ARG A 408 -8.66 -7.78 -32.42
N LYS A 409 -9.99 -7.73 -32.29
CA LYS A 409 -10.67 -8.13 -31.04
C LYS A 409 -10.34 -9.57 -30.66
N ARG A 410 -10.43 -10.52 -31.61
CA ARG A 410 -10.10 -11.93 -31.34
C ARG A 410 -8.63 -12.13 -30.95
N GLU A 411 -7.72 -11.38 -31.55
CA GLU A 411 -6.28 -11.40 -31.19
C GLU A 411 -6.07 -10.87 -29.76
N LEU A 412 -6.70 -9.74 -29.42
CA LEU A 412 -6.66 -9.20 -28.06
C LEU A 412 -7.29 -10.14 -27.03
N ASP A 413 -8.43 -10.76 -27.35
CA ASP A 413 -9.07 -11.76 -26.50
C ASP A 413 -8.14 -12.97 -26.29
N ALA A 414 -7.42 -13.42 -27.34
CA ALA A 414 -6.44 -14.49 -27.20
C ALA A 414 -5.23 -14.09 -26.34
N ASP A 415 -4.76 -12.85 -26.44
CA ASP A 415 -3.67 -12.34 -25.62
C ASP A 415 -4.09 -12.14 -24.15
N ILE A 416 -5.33 -11.68 -23.90
CA ILE A 416 -5.90 -11.63 -22.55
C ILE A 416 -5.92 -13.02 -21.93
N ASN A 417 -6.44 -14.02 -22.65
CA ASN A 417 -6.45 -15.40 -22.15
C ASN A 417 -5.03 -15.93 -21.84
N ARG A 418 -4.03 -15.62 -22.69
CA ARG A 418 -2.63 -15.99 -22.44
C ARG A 418 -2.04 -15.29 -21.20
N LEU A 419 -2.41 -14.04 -20.97
CA LEU A 419 -1.99 -13.30 -19.79
C LEU A 419 -2.67 -13.82 -18.53
N GLU A 420 -3.94 -14.18 -18.58
CA GLU A 420 -4.67 -14.81 -17.48
C GLU A 420 -4.08 -16.17 -17.10
N THR A 421 -3.71 -17.00 -18.09
CA THR A 421 -3.02 -18.27 -17.79
C THR A 421 -1.66 -18.02 -17.14
N ARG A 422 -0.88 -17.05 -17.63
CA ARG A 422 0.40 -16.70 -17.00
C ARG A 422 0.24 -16.12 -15.60
N LEU A 423 -0.79 -15.30 -15.38
CA LEU A 423 -1.10 -14.76 -14.06
C LEU A 423 -1.41 -15.89 -13.08
N SER A 424 -2.29 -16.82 -13.46
CA SER A 424 -2.64 -17.97 -12.60
C SER A 424 -1.44 -18.89 -12.31
N GLU A 425 -0.54 -19.10 -13.28
CA GLU A 425 0.72 -19.82 -13.07
C GLU A 425 1.64 -19.09 -12.06
N VAL A 426 1.77 -17.77 -12.18
CA VAL A 426 2.58 -16.96 -11.27
C VAL A 426 1.96 -16.92 -9.87
N GLU A 427 0.63 -16.77 -9.76
CA GLU A 427 -0.09 -16.82 -8.48
C GLU A 427 0.07 -18.18 -7.80
N PHE A 428 0.00 -19.28 -8.56
CA PHE A 428 0.25 -20.62 -8.05
C PHE A 428 1.69 -20.78 -7.56
N ASN A 429 2.68 -20.34 -8.34
CA ASN A 429 4.09 -20.38 -7.95
C ASN A 429 4.35 -19.52 -6.71
N ASN A 430 3.73 -18.33 -6.63
CA ASN A 430 3.84 -17.45 -5.47
C ASN A 430 3.21 -18.10 -4.22
N SER A 431 2.06 -18.74 -4.34
CA SER A 431 1.43 -19.50 -3.26
C SER A 431 2.33 -20.65 -2.77
N LYS A 432 2.97 -21.38 -3.70
CA LYS A 432 3.93 -22.43 -3.37
C LYS A 432 5.15 -21.87 -2.65
N SER A 433 5.77 -20.82 -3.17
CA SER A 433 6.93 -20.18 -2.55
C SER A 433 6.59 -19.54 -1.20
N SER A 434 5.38 -19.00 -1.02
CA SER A 434 4.92 -18.50 0.28
C SER A 434 4.84 -19.61 1.32
N LYS A 435 4.33 -20.79 0.95
CA LYS A 435 4.30 -21.96 1.84
C LYS A 435 5.70 -22.44 2.19
N GLU A 436 6.62 -22.46 1.23
CA GLU A 436 8.03 -22.79 1.47
C GLU A 436 8.69 -21.78 2.44
N LEU A 437 8.39 -20.48 2.29
CA LEU A 437 8.87 -19.45 3.22
C LEU A 437 8.31 -19.63 4.63
N ASP A 438 7.05 -20.03 4.77
CA ASP A 438 6.46 -20.27 6.09
C ASP A 438 7.08 -21.50 6.76
N LEU A 439 7.34 -22.58 6.02
CA LEU A 439 8.10 -23.73 6.51
C LEU A 439 9.52 -23.34 6.97
N LEU A 440 10.21 -22.51 6.20
CA LEU A 440 11.54 -22.01 6.57
C LEU A 440 11.48 -21.12 7.83
N ARG A 441 10.43 -20.32 8.01
CA ARG A 441 10.23 -19.52 9.23
C ARG A 441 10.00 -20.39 10.45
N GLU A 442 9.18 -21.42 10.33
CA GLU A 442 8.94 -22.40 11.40
C GLU A 442 10.22 -23.16 11.77
N GLU A 443 10.99 -23.60 10.77
CA GLU A 443 12.27 -24.28 11.00
C GLU A 443 13.29 -23.34 11.65
N ASN A 444 13.37 -22.09 11.21
CA ASN A 444 14.24 -21.10 11.83
C ASN A 444 13.86 -20.83 13.29
N HIS A 445 12.55 -20.74 13.58
CA HIS A 445 12.06 -20.61 14.96
C HIS A 445 12.42 -21.83 15.81
N ARG A 446 12.26 -23.05 15.28
CA ARG A 446 12.66 -24.30 15.94
C ARG A 446 14.15 -24.32 16.26
N LEU A 447 15.00 -23.97 15.30
CA LEU A 447 16.45 -23.88 15.49
C LEU A 447 16.83 -22.80 16.50
N HIS A 448 16.10 -21.69 16.55
CA HIS A 448 16.32 -20.65 17.55
C HIS A 448 16.05 -21.15 18.98
N LEU A 449 14.95 -21.90 19.17
CA LEU A 449 14.62 -22.53 20.45
C LEU A 449 15.69 -23.58 20.84
N GLU A 450 16.12 -24.41 19.90
CA GLU A 450 17.19 -25.39 20.13
C GLU A 450 18.50 -24.72 20.52
N LYS A 451 18.89 -23.64 19.82
CA LYS A 451 20.06 -22.82 20.18
C LYS A 451 19.94 -22.26 21.59
N GLN A 452 18.76 -21.76 21.98
CA GLN A 452 18.55 -21.24 23.33
C GLN A 452 18.68 -22.33 24.40
N ASN A 453 18.14 -23.52 24.13
CA ASN A 453 18.25 -24.68 25.02
C ASN A 453 19.71 -25.12 25.19
N LEU A 454 20.45 -25.26 24.08
CA LEU A 454 21.88 -25.62 24.12
C LEU A 454 22.72 -24.57 24.86
N LEU A 455 22.39 -23.27 24.73
CA LEU A 455 23.06 -22.21 25.50
C LEU A 455 22.78 -22.32 27.00
N MET A 456 21.56 -22.66 27.40
CA MET A 456 21.21 -22.89 28.80
C MET A 456 21.92 -24.13 29.36
N GLU A 457 22.00 -25.19 28.57
CA GLU A 457 22.73 -26.41 28.92
C GLU A 457 24.24 -26.17 29.04
N THR A 458 24.81 -25.40 28.12
CA THR A 458 26.22 -24.99 28.19
C THR A 458 26.51 -24.21 29.47
N ARG A 459 25.64 -23.26 29.84
CA ARG A 459 25.78 -22.50 31.11
C ARG A 459 25.66 -23.41 32.33
N ARG A 460 24.74 -24.38 32.29
CA ARG A 460 24.58 -25.36 33.36
C ARG A 460 25.86 -26.20 33.51
N LEU A 461 26.37 -26.77 32.42
CA LEU A 461 27.61 -27.55 32.44
C LEU A 461 28.81 -26.71 32.89
N GLN A 462 28.90 -25.44 32.46
CA GLN A 462 29.92 -24.51 32.96
C GLN A 462 29.82 -24.34 34.48
N SER A 463 28.62 -24.16 35.03
CA SER A 463 28.44 -24.07 36.48
C SER A 463 28.80 -25.36 37.22
N GLU A 464 28.49 -26.52 36.65
CA GLU A 464 28.86 -27.83 37.21
C GLU A 464 30.40 -28.02 37.17
N ILE A 465 31.07 -27.62 36.09
CA ILE A 465 32.53 -27.62 35.99
C ILE A 465 33.15 -26.65 37.01
N GLU A 466 32.59 -25.45 37.18
CA GLU A 466 33.08 -24.49 38.18
C GLU A 466 32.94 -25.03 39.60
N LEU A 467 31.79 -25.62 39.93
CA LEU A 467 31.54 -26.26 41.23
C LEU A 467 32.53 -27.41 41.48
N THR A 468 32.66 -28.34 40.54
CA THR A 468 33.60 -29.47 40.68
C THR A 468 35.06 -28.98 40.73
N ALA A 469 35.42 -27.92 40.01
CA ALA A 469 36.74 -27.30 40.10
C ALA A 469 36.96 -26.62 41.46
N THR A 470 35.94 -25.99 42.06
CA THR A 470 36.04 -25.46 43.44
C THR A 470 36.18 -26.59 44.45
N GLU A 471 35.38 -27.64 44.37
CA GLU A 471 35.48 -28.81 45.25
C GLU A 471 36.85 -29.48 45.14
N ALA A 472 37.38 -29.67 43.91
CA ALA A 472 38.71 -30.22 43.70
C ALA A 472 39.82 -29.30 44.26
N ARG A 473 39.69 -27.98 44.13
CA ARG A 473 40.62 -27.02 44.77
C ARG A 473 40.54 -27.10 46.28
N ASP A 474 39.34 -27.21 46.85
CA ASP A 474 39.15 -27.30 48.30
C ASP A 474 39.73 -28.60 48.85
N LEU A 475 39.48 -29.74 48.18
CA LEU A 475 40.12 -31.02 48.52
C LEU A 475 41.65 -30.96 48.38
N ARG A 476 42.16 -30.28 47.35
CA ARG A 476 43.61 -30.05 47.19
C ARG A 476 44.16 -29.20 48.32
N ASN A 477 43.50 -28.11 48.70
CA ASN A 477 43.96 -27.26 49.80
C ASN A 477 43.97 -28.02 51.13
N MET A 478 42.93 -28.82 51.42
CA MET A 478 42.89 -29.66 52.63
C MET A 478 44.01 -30.71 52.64
N THR A 479 44.24 -31.39 51.52
CA THR A 479 45.32 -32.39 51.41
C THR A 479 46.71 -31.78 51.50
N HIS A 480 46.96 -30.58 50.95
CA HIS A 480 48.26 -29.89 51.06
C HIS A 480 48.53 -29.36 52.47
N VAL A 481 47.51 -28.87 53.18
CA VAL A 481 47.67 -28.39 54.57
C VAL A 481 47.99 -29.57 55.51
N ASP A 482 47.25 -30.68 55.40
CA ASP A 482 47.46 -31.84 56.27
C ASP A 482 48.71 -32.65 55.92
N SER A 483 49.07 -32.76 54.63
CA SER A 483 50.31 -33.46 54.23
C SER A 483 51.56 -32.61 54.46
N GLY A 484 51.49 -31.29 54.25
CA GLY A 484 52.61 -30.37 54.48
C GLY A 484 53.05 -30.37 55.93
N ILE A 485 52.13 -30.25 56.88
CA ILE A 485 52.45 -30.26 58.32
C ILE A 485 53.03 -31.61 58.77
N ASN A 486 52.51 -32.72 58.21
CA ASN A 486 53.00 -34.06 58.52
C ASN A 486 54.38 -34.35 57.90
N LEU A 487 54.65 -33.84 56.70
CA LEU A 487 55.95 -33.99 56.05
C LEU A 487 57.01 -33.12 56.72
N ASP A 488 56.66 -31.89 57.11
CA ASP A 488 57.58 -30.95 57.74
C ASP A 488 57.94 -31.39 59.18
N SER A 489 56.97 -31.92 59.93
CA SER A 489 57.23 -32.54 61.24
C SER A 489 58.08 -33.80 61.13
N ARG A 490 57.85 -34.65 60.12
CA ARG A 490 58.67 -35.84 59.85
C ARG A 490 60.08 -35.46 59.38
N PHE A 491 60.21 -34.42 58.57
CA PHE A 491 61.50 -33.91 58.12
C PHE A 491 62.31 -33.39 59.31
N GLN A 492 61.70 -32.58 60.18
CA GLN A 492 62.33 -32.11 61.42
C GLN A 492 62.72 -33.25 62.37
N ALA A 493 61.93 -34.33 62.44
CA ALA A 493 62.28 -35.51 63.23
C ALA A 493 63.51 -36.22 62.65
N LEU A 494 63.55 -36.42 61.33
CA LEU A 494 64.70 -37.02 60.64
C LEU A 494 65.96 -36.16 60.71
N GLU A 495 65.83 -34.83 60.68
CA GLU A 495 66.98 -33.92 60.87
C GLU A 495 67.56 -34.06 62.28
N ARG A 496 66.73 -34.16 63.32
CA ARG A 496 67.20 -34.41 64.70
C ARG A 496 67.90 -35.76 64.81
N GLU A 497 67.31 -36.82 64.27
CA GLU A 497 67.94 -38.15 64.25
C GLU A 497 69.29 -38.13 63.53
N LEU A 498 69.40 -37.39 62.42
CA LEU A 498 70.65 -37.24 61.68
C LEU A 498 71.71 -36.53 62.52
N ASP A 499 71.34 -35.49 63.26
CA ASP A 499 72.28 -34.75 64.11
C ASP A 499 72.71 -35.56 65.34
N ASP A 500 71.80 -36.35 65.93
CA ASP A 500 72.13 -37.31 67.00
C ASP A 500 73.11 -38.37 66.48
N LEU A 501 72.90 -38.89 65.26
CA LEU A 501 73.82 -39.84 64.62
C LEU A 501 75.20 -39.22 64.33
N LYS A 502 75.25 -37.95 63.88
CA LYS A 502 76.51 -37.23 63.71
C LYS A 502 77.22 -37.03 65.04
N GLN A 503 76.49 -36.72 66.11
CA GLN A 503 77.07 -36.59 67.45
C GLN A 503 77.62 -37.94 67.92
N LEU A 504 76.86 -39.02 67.78
CA LEU A 504 77.31 -40.36 68.12
C LEU A 504 78.55 -40.78 67.31
N SER A 505 78.61 -40.43 66.02
CA SER A 505 79.80 -40.67 65.20
C SER A 505 81.03 -39.95 65.77
N ARG A 506 80.89 -38.67 66.13
CA ARG A 506 81.99 -37.89 66.75
C ARG A 506 82.43 -38.51 68.07
N GLU A 507 81.48 -38.93 68.91
CA GLU A 507 81.78 -39.61 70.17
C GLU A 507 82.54 -40.92 69.91
N LYS A 508 82.13 -41.71 68.92
CA LYS A 508 82.83 -42.94 68.53
C LYS A 508 84.20 -42.68 67.95
N ASP A 509 84.39 -41.61 67.17
CA ASP A 509 85.71 -41.21 66.68
C ASP A 509 86.65 -40.86 67.85
N THR A 510 86.15 -40.16 68.88
CA THR A 510 86.95 -39.89 70.09
C THR A 510 87.27 -41.16 70.87
N GLU A 511 86.34 -42.11 70.96
CA GLU A 511 86.55 -43.40 71.61
C GLU A 511 87.62 -44.22 70.86
N ILE A 512 87.57 -44.24 69.52
CA ILE A 512 88.57 -44.87 68.67
C ILE A 512 89.95 -44.22 68.90
N GLU A 513 90.03 -42.90 68.95
CA GLU A 513 91.28 -42.18 69.19
C GLU A 513 91.87 -42.53 70.58
N GLN A 514 91.03 -42.59 71.61
CA GLN A 514 91.44 -43.04 72.95
C GLN A 514 91.96 -44.48 72.94
N LEU A 515 91.28 -45.40 72.24
CA LEU A 515 91.70 -46.79 72.11
C LEU A 515 93.02 -46.92 71.34
N GLN A 516 93.19 -46.16 70.25
CA GLN A 516 94.44 -46.11 69.50
C GLN A 516 95.60 -45.61 70.38
N ASN A 517 95.37 -44.59 71.21
CA ASN A 517 96.36 -44.10 72.16
C ASN A 517 96.71 -45.15 73.22
N ARG A 518 95.72 -45.86 73.76
CA ARG A 518 95.96 -47.01 74.66
C ARG A 518 96.76 -48.11 73.97
N LEU A 519 96.42 -48.46 72.73
CA LEU A 519 97.16 -49.46 71.95
C LEU A 519 98.62 -49.06 71.74
N LYS A 520 98.88 -47.80 71.37
CA LYS A 520 100.24 -47.24 71.26
C LYS A 520 101.00 -47.37 72.58
N THR A 521 100.39 -47.03 73.73
CA THR A 521 101.06 -47.19 75.04
C THR A 521 101.33 -48.66 75.39
N VAL A 522 100.45 -49.60 75.03
CA VAL A 522 100.67 -51.03 75.23
C VAL A 522 101.79 -51.55 74.32
N ALA A 523 101.85 -51.09 73.06
CA ALA A 523 102.92 -51.42 72.13
C ALA A 523 104.30 -50.97 72.67
N ILE A 524 104.40 -49.73 73.16
CA ILE A 524 105.62 -49.21 73.80
C ILE A 524 106.00 -50.06 75.02
N LYS A 525 105.04 -50.41 75.89
CA LYS A 525 105.31 -51.26 77.06
C LYS A 525 105.74 -52.68 76.67
N ARG A 526 105.20 -53.23 75.58
CA ARG A 526 105.58 -54.55 75.04
C ARG A 526 107.00 -54.51 74.49
N GLU A 527 107.34 -53.48 73.73
CA GLU A 527 108.69 -53.26 73.19
C GLU A 527 109.74 -53.10 74.31
N GLN A 528 109.40 -52.37 75.38
CA GLN A 528 110.27 -52.26 76.56
C GLN A 528 110.50 -53.61 77.25
N ARG A 529 109.45 -54.45 77.40
CA ARG A 529 109.60 -55.80 77.95
C ARG A 529 110.46 -56.71 77.07
N GLU A 530 110.28 -56.65 75.75
CA GLU A 530 111.06 -57.45 74.81
C GLU A 530 112.54 -57.03 74.79
N ASN A 531 112.82 -55.72 74.87
CA ASN A 531 114.19 -55.20 75.00
C ASN A 531 114.86 -55.62 76.32
N HIS A 532 114.11 -55.71 77.42
CA HIS A 532 114.65 -56.23 78.69
C HIS A 532 115.01 -57.72 78.62
N LEU A 533 114.28 -58.53 77.83
CA LEU A 533 114.60 -59.94 77.63
C LEU A 533 115.79 -60.19 76.68
N ARG A 534 116.14 -59.24 75.80
CA ARG A 534 117.22 -59.38 74.80
C ARG A 534 118.64 -59.08 75.33
N ARG A 535 118.80 -58.77 76.63
CA ARG A 535 120.13 -58.56 77.23
C ARG A 535 120.78 -59.90 77.59
N SER A 536 121.46 -60.53 76.62
CA SER A 536 122.27 -61.74 76.84
C SER A 536 123.59 -61.41 77.56
N ILE A 537 123.95 -62.19 78.57
CA ILE A 537 125.22 -62.03 79.31
C ILE A 537 126.36 -62.66 78.51
N VAL A 538 127.47 -61.93 78.37
CA VAL A 538 128.67 -62.35 77.63
C VAL A 538 129.84 -62.49 78.62
N VAL A 539 130.64 -63.55 78.49
CA VAL A 539 131.80 -63.82 79.35
C VAL A 539 133.06 -63.48 78.55
N ILE A 540 133.98 -62.73 79.16
CA ILE A 540 135.22 -62.26 78.53
C ILE A 540 136.39 -63.07 79.08
N ASP A 541 137.18 -63.65 78.19
CA ASP A 541 138.43 -64.33 78.54
C ASP A 541 139.47 -63.28 79.00
N PRO A 542 140.00 -63.36 80.24
CA PRO A 542 140.91 -62.35 80.79
C PRO A 542 142.28 -62.29 80.09
N ASP A 543 142.74 -63.38 79.47
CA ASP A 543 144.07 -63.42 78.84
C ASP A 543 144.05 -63.00 77.37
N THR A 544 142.92 -63.23 76.68
CA THR A 544 142.78 -62.94 75.24
C THR A 544 141.79 -61.82 74.91
N GLY A 545 141.01 -61.35 75.90
CA GLY A 545 140.03 -60.27 75.76
C GLY A 545 138.84 -60.62 74.86
N LYS A 546 138.69 -61.88 74.47
CA LYS A 546 137.65 -62.31 73.52
C LYS A 546 136.31 -62.52 74.24
N GLU A 547 135.28 -61.85 73.75
CA GLU A 547 133.89 -62.04 74.16
C GLU A 547 133.34 -63.37 73.61
N MET A 548 132.76 -64.18 74.49
CA MET A 548 132.20 -65.46 74.11
C MET A 548 131.01 -65.85 74.97
N SER A 549 130.19 -66.75 74.43
CA SER A 549 128.97 -67.18 75.10
C SER A 549 129.31 -67.97 76.37
N PRO A 550 128.45 -67.96 77.41
CA PRO A 550 128.65 -68.79 78.60
C PRO A 550 128.90 -70.27 78.29
N GLU A 551 128.33 -70.80 77.20
CA GLU A 551 128.55 -72.19 76.73
C GLU A 551 129.96 -72.43 76.20
N GLU A 552 130.55 -71.45 75.52
CA GLU A 552 131.92 -71.52 75.02
C GLU A 552 132.93 -71.31 76.14
N ALA A 553 132.65 -70.41 77.08
CA ALA A 553 133.49 -70.17 78.25
C ALA A 553 133.62 -71.42 79.15
N HIS A 554 132.53 -72.17 79.35
CA HIS A 554 132.58 -73.42 80.11
C HIS A 554 133.38 -74.51 79.38
N ARG A 555 133.21 -74.64 78.06
CA ARG A 555 133.98 -75.63 77.27
C ARG A 555 135.48 -75.38 77.31
N LEU A 556 135.90 -74.13 77.42
CA LEU A 556 137.31 -73.75 77.57
C LEU A 556 137.82 -73.83 79.02
N GLY A 557 136.96 -74.20 79.99
CA GLY A 557 137.32 -74.31 81.39
C GLY A 557 137.49 -72.97 82.11
N LEU A 558 137.11 -71.85 81.49
CA LEU A 558 137.23 -70.50 82.06
C LEU A 558 136.20 -70.23 83.16
N ILE A 559 135.11 -70.99 83.18
CA ILE A 559 134.09 -70.95 84.24
C ILE A 559 133.74 -72.37 84.68
N GLU A 560 133.52 -72.57 85.98
CA GLU A 560 133.03 -73.84 86.50
C GLU A 560 131.57 -74.08 86.10
N TRP A 561 131.16 -75.35 86.01
CA TRP A 561 129.78 -75.76 85.64
C TRP A 561 128.71 -75.09 86.53
N SER A 562 129.01 -74.88 87.82
CA SER A 562 128.12 -74.21 88.77
C SER A 562 127.82 -72.75 88.37
N LEU A 563 128.78 -72.07 87.74
CA LEU A 563 128.65 -70.69 87.29
C LEU A 563 127.98 -70.64 85.90
N PHE A 564 128.26 -71.59 85.02
CA PHE A 564 127.58 -71.72 83.72
C PHE A 564 126.06 -71.89 83.89
N VAL A 565 125.60 -72.76 84.80
CA VAL A 565 124.16 -72.96 85.06
C VAL A 565 123.48 -71.67 85.56
N LYS A 566 124.18 -70.85 86.34
CA LYS A 566 123.68 -69.55 86.81
C LYS A 566 123.63 -68.47 85.72
N LEU A 567 124.44 -68.59 84.67
CA LEU A 567 124.49 -67.63 83.56
C LEU A 567 123.53 -67.98 82.41
N LYS A 568 122.99 -69.21 82.40
CA LYS A 568 121.99 -69.68 81.42
C LYS A 568 120.54 -69.54 81.92
N SER A 569 120.34 -69.29 83.20
CA SER A 569 119.04 -68.93 83.82
C SER A 569 118.88 -67.42 83.88
#